data_AF-A0A2K1KSY9-F1
#
_entry.id   AF-A0A2K1KSY9-F1
#
_cell.length_a   1.000
_cell.length_b   1.000
_cell.length_c   1.000
_cell.angle_alpha   90.00
_cell.angle_beta   90.00
_cell.angle_gamma   90.00
#
_symmetry.space_group_name_H-M   'P 1'
#
loop_
_entity.id
_entity.type
_entity.pdbx_description
1 polymer ?
#
loop_
_entity_poly.entity_id
_entity_poly.type
_entity_poly.pdbx_seq_one_letter_code
_entity_poly.pdbx_strand_id
1 'polypeptide(L)'
;MIDNLEIKDSLLSLKNLNIKKCSSFISLLNELDNLTSLTTLDISKCLSLTSFQNELGNLKYLNTFNIQGYSSLTSFQNELGNLKYLNTFNIQGYSSLTLLSKEIVNAFLKKYLSK
;
A
#
# COMPACT_ATOMS: atom_id res chain seq x y z
N MET A 1 -23.52 -8.65 -20.70
CA MET A 1 -22.61 -9.45 -19.86
C MET A 1 -21.27 -8.77 -20.03
N ILE A 2 -20.73 -8.11 -19.01
CA ILE A 2 -19.37 -7.54 -19.12
C ILE A 2 -18.44 -8.73 -18.89
N ASP A 3 -17.58 -9.01 -19.86
CA ASP A 3 -16.66 -10.15 -19.76
C ASP A 3 -15.58 -9.83 -18.71
N ASN A 4 -15.17 -10.83 -17.93
CA ASN A 4 -14.16 -10.68 -16.86
C ASN A 4 -12.83 -10.09 -17.37
N LEU A 5 -12.51 -10.25 -18.67
CA LEU A 5 -11.35 -9.66 -19.31
C LEU A 5 -11.45 -8.13 -19.41
N GLU A 6 -12.63 -7.61 -19.75
CA GLU A 6 -12.88 -6.17 -19.87
C GLU A 6 -12.79 -5.45 -18.52
N ILE A 7 -13.23 -6.12 -17.44
CA ILE A 7 -13.04 -5.66 -16.07
C ILE A 7 -11.55 -5.62 -15.72
N LYS A 8 -10.79 -6.67 -16.04
CA LYS A 8 -9.35 -6.74 -15.75
C LYS A 8 -8.59 -5.61 -16.44
N ASP A 9 -8.86 -5.36 -17.72
CA ASP A 9 -8.22 -4.28 -18.48
C ASP A 9 -8.60 -2.91 -17.93
N SER A 10 -9.85 -2.73 -17.48
CA SER A 10 -10.27 -1.47 -16.83
C SER A 10 -9.49 -1.20 -15.53
N LEU A 11 -9.20 -2.25 -14.75
CA LEU A 11 -8.42 -2.15 -13.51
C LEU A 11 -6.95 -1.79 -13.77
N LEU A 12 -6.37 -2.19 -14.92
CA LEU A 12 -5.02 -1.80 -15.31
C LEU A 12 -4.88 -0.29 -15.59
N SER A 13 -5.99 0.41 -15.87
CA SER A 13 -6.00 1.87 -16.05
C SER A 13 -6.22 2.64 -14.74
N LEU A 14 -6.55 1.94 -13.65
CA LEU A 14 -6.95 2.55 -12.39
C LEU A 14 -5.83 3.43 -11.82
N LYS A 15 -6.16 4.69 -11.52
CA LYS A 15 -5.22 5.67 -10.96
C LYS A 15 -5.32 5.81 -9.45
N ASN A 16 -6.52 5.64 -8.91
CA ASN A 16 -6.79 5.86 -7.49
C ASN A 16 -7.55 4.65 -6.94
N LEU A 17 -6.99 4.01 -5.91
CA LEU A 17 -7.64 2.93 -5.17
C LEU A 17 -7.74 3.31 -3.70
N ASN A 18 -8.95 3.23 -3.17
CA ASN A 18 -9.26 3.56 -1.79
C ASN A 18 -10.05 2.42 -1.14
N ILE A 19 -9.40 1.68 -0.25
CA ILE A 19 -9.97 0.55 0.49
C ILE A 19 -9.80 0.84 1.99
N LYS A 20 -10.81 1.44 2.61
CA LYS A 20 -10.75 1.81 4.03
C LYS A 20 -11.68 0.96 4.87
N LYS A 21 -11.27 0.68 6.11
CA LYS A 21 -12.08 -0.05 7.09
C LYS A 21 -12.55 -1.43 6.58
N CYS A 22 -11.73 -2.09 5.76
CA CYS A 22 -12.07 -3.39 5.18
C CYS A 22 -11.54 -4.52 6.07
N SER A 23 -12.43 -5.42 6.50
CA SER A 23 -12.08 -6.59 7.31
C SER A 23 -11.51 -7.75 6.50
N SER A 24 -11.71 -7.76 5.18
CA SER A 24 -11.23 -8.83 4.28
C SER A 24 -10.03 -8.39 3.42
N PHE A 25 -9.31 -7.33 3.82
CA PHE A 25 -8.24 -6.75 3.00
C PHE A 25 -7.07 -7.71 2.70
N ILE A 26 -6.86 -8.74 3.53
CA ILE A 26 -5.81 -9.75 3.35
C ILE A 26 -5.89 -10.40 1.95
N SER A 27 -7.09 -10.73 1.46
CA SER A 27 -7.27 -11.42 0.18
C SER A 27 -6.97 -10.55 -1.05
N LEU A 28 -6.88 -9.23 -0.88
CA LEU A 28 -6.65 -8.27 -1.96
C LEU A 28 -5.17 -7.94 -2.19
N LEU A 29 -4.29 -8.27 -1.24
CA LEU A 29 -2.88 -7.88 -1.28
C LEU A 29 -2.17 -8.38 -2.55
N ASN A 30 -2.40 -9.65 -2.92
CA ASN A 30 -1.74 -10.28 -4.07
C ASN A 30 -2.15 -9.65 -5.42
N GLU A 31 -3.30 -8.99 -5.48
CA GLU A 31 -3.82 -8.38 -6.72
C GLU A 31 -3.42 -6.92 -6.86
N LEU A 32 -2.92 -6.28 -5.80
CA LEU A 32 -2.53 -4.87 -5.85
C LEU A 32 -1.36 -4.62 -6.80
N ASP A 33 -0.43 -5.57 -6.90
CA ASP A 33 0.77 -5.43 -7.72
C ASP A 33 0.46 -5.43 -9.23
N ASN A 34 -0.72 -5.94 -9.63
CA ASN A 34 -1.22 -5.87 -11.00
C ASN A 34 -1.68 -4.47 -11.42
N LEU A 35 -1.95 -3.57 -10.47
CA LEU A 35 -2.53 -2.25 -10.72
C LEU A 35 -1.45 -1.21 -11.09
N THR A 36 -0.65 -1.53 -12.10
CA THR A 36 0.58 -0.81 -12.47
C THR A 36 0.39 0.68 -12.80
N SER A 37 -0.82 1.10 -13.19
CA SER A 37 -1.16 2.51 -13.44
C SER A 37 -1.41 3.35 -12.19
N LEU A 38 -1.51 2.75 -11.01
CA LEU A 38 -1.90 3.46 -9.78
C LEU A 38 -0.94 4.59 -9.45
N THR A 39 -1.53 5.74 -9.14
CA THR A 39 -0.83 6.92 -8.64
C THR A 39 -1.17 7.19 -7.18
N THR A 40 -2.31 6.71 -6.68
CA THR A 40 -2.71 6.83 -5.27
C THR A 40 -3.32 5.55 -4.74
N LEU A 41 -2.82 5.09 -3.59
CA LEU A 41 -3.32 3.95 -2.83
C LEU A 41 -3.61 4.38 -1.40
N ASP A 42 -4.87 4.28 -0.96
CA ASP A 42 -5.26 4.42 0.45
C ASP A 42 -5.86 3.11 0.94
N ILE A 43 -5.18 2.43 1.85
CA ILE A 43 -5.63 1.16 2.45
C ILE A 43 -5.78 1.30 3.96
N SER A 44 -6.15 2.49 4.45
CA SER A 44 -6.12 2.79 5.87
C SER A 44 -7.20 2.05 6.68
N LYS A 45 -6.89 1.75 7.95
CA LYS A 45 -7.84 1.24 8.96
C LYS A 45 -8.43 -0.14 8.64
N CYS A 46 -7.74 -0.99 7.89
CA CYS A 46 -8.15 -2.39 7.70
C CYS A 46 -7.73 -3.23 8.92
N LEU A 47 -8.51 -3.14 10.00
CA LEU A 47 -8.10 -3.56 11.36
C LEU A 47 -7.84 -5.06 11.55
N SER A 48 -8.30 -5.91 10.63
CA SER A 48 -8.06 -7.36 10.65
C SER A 48 -6.66 -7.74 10.21
N LEU A 49 -5.90 -6.82 9.59
CA LEU A 49 -4.56 -7.11 9.12
C LEU A 49 -3.57 -7.15 10.29
N THR A 50 -2.98 -8.31 10.53
CA THR A 50 -1.98 -8.54 11.59
C THR A 50 -0.54 -8.53 11.08
N SER A 51 -0.34 -8.89 9.82
CA SER A 51 0.92 -8.72 9.09
C SER A 51 0.68 -8.14 7.71
N PHE A 52 1.58 -7.27 7.26
CA PHE A 52 1.61 -6.78 5.89
C PHE A 52 2.96 -7.19 5.31
N GLN A 53 2.93 -8.15 4.40
CA GLN A 53 4.04 -8.58 3.56
C GLN A 53 3.54 -8.51 2.13
N ASN A 54 3.97 -7.50 1.38
CA ASN A 54 3.61 -7.39 -0.03
C ASN A 54 4.74 -6.77 -0.82
N GLU A 55 4.86 -7.20 -2.07
CA GLU A 55 5.69 -6.58 -3.07
C GLU A 55 4.79 -5.57 -3.80
N LEU A 56 4.98 -4.28 -3.55
CA LEU A 56 4.36 -3.21 -4.34
C LEU A 56 5.28 -2.78 -5.49
N GLY A 57 6.20 -3.66 -5.88
CA GLY A 57 7.31 -3.34 -6.77
C GLY A 57 6.86 -2.93 -8.18
N ASN A 58 5.71 -3.42 -8.64
CA ASN A 58 5.18 -3.08 -9.95
C ASN A 58 4.34 -1.78 -9.96
N LEU A 59 4.06 -1.19 -8.79
CA LEU A 59 3.39 0.11 -8.67
C LEU A 59 4.33 1.29 -8.97
N LYS A 60 4.97 1.24 -10.15
CA LYS A 60 6.06 2.13 -10.54
C LYS A 60 5.65 3.60 -10.56
N TYR A 61 4.38 3.94 -10.74
CA TYR A 61 3.88 5.32 -10.79
C TYR A 61 3.23 5.79 -9.48
N LEU A 62 3.30 4.98 -8.42
CA LEU A 62 2.66 5.31 -7.15
C LEU A 62 3.30 6.57 -6.54
N ASN A 63 2.50 7.63 -6.44
CA ASN A 63 2.91 8.92 -5.91
C ASN A 63 2.48 9.10 -4.45
N THR A 64 1.32 8.53 -4.10
CA THR A 64 0.73 8.66 -2.76
C THR A 64 0.35 7.31 -2.22
N PHE A 65 0.90 6.97 -1.04
CA PHE A 65 0.56 5.76 -0.32
C PHE A 65 0.15 6.09 1.12
N ASN A 66 -1.12 5.82 1.43
CA ASN A 66 -1.69 5.98 2.76
C ASN A 66 -1.95 4.60 3.37
N ILE A 67 -1.21 4.28 4.42
CA ILE A 67 -1.39 3.06 5.22
C ILE A 67 -1.28 3.49 6.68
N GLN A 68 -2.42 3.61 7.37
CA GLN A 68 -2.44 4.16 8.73
C GLN A 68 -3.62 3.60 9.53
N GLY A 69 -3.51 3.69 10.86
CA GLY A 69 -4.57 3.33 11.78
C GLY A 69 -4.78 1.82 11.87
N TYR A 70 -3.69 1.05 11.89
CA TYR A 70 -3.72 -0.39 12.07
C TYR A 70 -3.34 -0.74 13.51
N SER A 71 -4.35 -0.94 14.36
CA SER A 71 -4.14 -1.25 15.77
C SER A 71 -3.59 -2.66 16.00
N SER A 72 -3.87 -3.61 15.10
CA SER A 72 -3.55 -5.03 15.24
C SER A 72 -2.33 -5.47 14.43
N LEU A 73 -1.76 -4.59 13.61
CA LEU A 73 -0.62 -4.92 12.75
C LEU A 73 0.65 -5.00 13.59
N THR A 74 1.24 -6.18 13.67
CA THR A 74 2.46 -6.45 14.43
C THR A 74 3.71 -6.40 13.56
N SER A 75 3.58 -6.73 12.27
CA SER A 75 4.67 -6.63 11.30
C SER A 75 4.25 -5.87 10.05
N PHE A 76 5.08 -4.91 9.65
CA PHE A 76 4.98 -4.21 8.37
C PHE A 76 6.28 -4.36 7.60
N GLN A 77 6.27 -5.23 6.61
CA GLN A 77 7.40 -5.53 5.76
C GLN A 77 6.97 -5.35 4.31
N ASN A 78 7.62 -4.46 3.60
CA ASN A 78 7.32 -4.17 2.20
C ASN A 78 8.62 -3.75 1.51
N GLU A 79 8.71 -4.10 0.24
CA GLU A 79 9.73 -3.60 -0.67
C GLU A 79 9.25 -2.31 -1.34
N LEU A 80 9.64 -1.17 -0.78
CA LEU A 80 9.34 0.16 -1.32
C LEU A 80 10.45 0.69 -2.23
N GLY A 81 11.60 -0.01 -2.31
CA GLY A 81 12.77 0.43 -3.09
C GLY A 81 12.48 0.75 -4.56
N ASN A 82 11.46 0.11 -5.14
CA ASN A 82 11.05 0.30 -6.54
C ASN A 82 10.08 1.48 -6.77
N LEU A 83 9.53 2.07 -5.71
CA LEU A 83 8.56 3.17 -5.79
C LEU A 83 9.24 4.53 -6.01
N LYS A 84 9.83 4.72 -7.20
CA LYS A 84 10.67 5.88 -7.54
C LYS A 84 9.96 7.23 -7.42
N TYR A 85 8.65 7.29 -7.64
CA TYR A 85 7.87 8.53 -7.61
C TYR A 85 7.05 8.71 -6.32
N LEU A 86 7.28 7.90 -5.29
CA LEU A 86 6.54 7.99 -4.03
C LEU A 86 6.93 9.28 -3.29
N ASN A 87 6.11 10.32 -3.45
CA ASN A 87 6.30 11.63 -2.82
C ASN A 87 5.56 11.76 -1.49
N THR A 88 4.41 11.10 -1.37
CA THR A 88 3.60 11.13 -0.15
C THR A 88 3.48 9.73 0.42
N PHE A 89 4.11 9.51 1.56
CA PHE A 89 3.95 8.30 2.35
C PHE A 89 3.45 8.65 3.74
N ASN A 90 2.25 8.16 4.07
CA ASN A 90 1.60 8.41 5.35
C ASN A 90 1.46 7.10 6.11
N ILE A 91 2.23 7.01 7.20
CA ILE A 91 2.34 5.87 8.09
C ILE A 91 2.22 6.38 9.53
N GLN A 92 1.10 6.10 10.18
CA GLN A 92 0.84 6.47 11.58
C GLN A 92 -0.24 5.60 12.21
N GLY A 93 -0.33 5.63 13.55
CA GLY A 93 -1.41 4.95 14.28
C GLY A 93 -1.26 3.42 14.28
N TYR A 94 -0.06 2.95 14.64
CA TYR A 94 0.28 1.54 14.77
C TYR A 94 0.61 1.21 16.22
N SER A 95 -0.38 0.75 17.00
CA SER A 95 -0.21 0.52 18.44
C SER A 95 0.50 -0.79 18.78
N SER A 96 0.44 -1.79 17.90
CA SER A 96 0.99 -3.13 18.14
C SER A 96 2.20 -3.47 17.27
N LEU A 97 2.70 -2.51 16.47
CA LEU A 97 3.76 -2.74 15.50
C LEU A 97 5.10 -2.91 16.23
N THR A 98 5.70 -4.08 16.06
CA THR A 98 6.99 -4.44 16.66
C THR A 98 8.07 -4.69 15.62
N LEU A 99 7.68 -4.93 14.36
CA LEU A 99 8.59 -5.25 13.27
C LEU A 99 8.36 -4.37 12.05
N LEU A 100 9.43 -3.73 11.56
CA LEU A 100 9.41 -2.82 10.40
C LEU A 100 10.61 -3.07 9.47
N SER A 101 10.42 -3.08 8.16
CA SER A 101 11.55 -3.21 7.21
C SER A 101 12.41 -1.94 7.16
N LYS A 102 13.71 -2.11 6.88
CA LYS A 102 14.65 -0.97 6.70
C LYS A 102 14.19 -0.02 5.60
N GLU A 103 13.54 -0.54 4.57
CA GLU A 103 13.02 0.27 3.46
C GLU A 103 11.90 1.21 3.90
N ILE A 104 11.00 0.74 4.76
CA ILE A 104 9.93 1.58 5.32
C ILE A 104 10.52 2.65 6.24
N VAL A 105 11.53 2.30 7.05
CA VAL A 105 12.29 3.28 7.85
C VAL A 105 12.94 4.33 6.95
N ASN A 106 13.58 3.92 5.86
CA ASN A 106 14.21 4.84 4.92
C ASN A 106 13.18 5.75 4.22
N ALA A 107 12.03 5.20 3.82
CA ALA A 107 10.93 5.96 3.24
C ALA A 107 10.38 7.00 4.23
N PHE A 108 10.30 6.64 5.53
CA PHE A 108 9.95 7.58 6.59
C PHE A 108 11.00 8.69 6.72
N LEU A 109 12.29 8.35 6.83
CA LEU A 109 13.38 9.32 7.00
C LEU A 109 13.50 10.29 5.83
N LYS A 110 13.33 9.82 4.57
CA LYS A 110 13.33 10.69 3.39
C LYS A 110 12.34 11.85 3.52
N LYS A 111 11.14 11.61 4.07
CA LYS A 111 10.11 12.64 4.29
C LYS A 111 10.54 13.72 5.27
N TYR A 112 11.34 13.39 6.29
CA TYR A 112 11.79 14.34 7.31
C TYR A 112 13.07 15.08 6.90
N LEU A 113 13.91 14.45 6.07
CA LEU A 113 15.20 14.99 5.63
C LEU A 113 15.11 15.82 4.34
N SER A 114 14.03 15.70 3.56
CA SER A 114 13.79 16.50 2.36
C SER A 114 13.17 17.87 2.63
N LYS A 115 13.44 18.48 3.79
CA LYS A 115 13.05 19.87 4.10
C LYS A 115 14.18 20.84 3.79
#